data_AF-A0A7S1WEE0-F1
#
_entry.id   AF-A0A7S1WEE0-F1
#
_cell.length_a   1.000
_cell.length_b   1.000
_cell.length_c   1.000
_cell.angle_alpha   90.00
_cell.angle_beta   90.00
_cell.angle_gamma   90.00
#
_symmetry.space_group_name_H-M   'P 1'
#
loop_
_entity.id
_entity.type
_entity.pdbx_description
1 polymer ?
#
loop_
_entity_poly.entity_id
_entity_poly.type
_entity_poly.pdbx_seq_one_letter_code
_entity_poly.pdbx_strand_id
1 'polypeptide(L)'
;VDSSGTYLSNEEILGSVQWSVSSSQEDLGFTEHLAVYLAADASGSGQVNVLNASRASDTIALPAGYRCASAGYLALYAENPNGKAVAADWQLLSACVVSTKTTTTAT
;
A
#
# COMPACT_ATOMS: atom_id res chain seq x y z
N VAL A 1 -15.79 -21.16 6.87
CA VAL A 1 -16.72 -21.07 5.73
C VAL A 1 -17.92 -20.31 6.22
N ASP A 2 -18.21 -19.15 5.63
CA ASP A 2 -19.53 -18.56 5.84
C ASP A 2 -20.54 -19.29 4.94
N SER A 3 -21.80 -19.02 5.18
CA SER A 3 -22.96 -19.67 4.55
C SER A 3 -23.07 -19.48 3.04
N SER A 4 -22.12 -18.79 2.40
CA SER A 4 -22.09 -18.49 0.97
C SER A 4 -21.28 -19.50 0.14
N GLY A 5 -20.56 -20.43 0.79
CA GLY A 5 -19.69 -21.39 0.08
C GLY A 5 -18.44 -20.77 -0.53
N THR A 6 -18.17 -19.49 -0.28
CA THR A 6 -16.92 -18.83 -0.65
C THR A 6 -15.87 -19.17 0.40
N TYR A 7 -14.75 -19.74 -0.02
CA TYR A 7 -13.54 -19.68 0.79
C TYR A 7 -13.21 -18.19 0.89
N LEU A 8 -13.46 -17.55 2.05
CA LEU A 8 -12.64 -16.41 2.44
C LEU A 8 -11.24 -17.01 2.55
N SER A 9 -10.50 -17.03 1.45
CA SER A 9 -9.09 -17.37 1.52
C SER A 9 -8.51 -16.33 2.46
N ASN A 10 -8.06 -16.75 3.65
CA ASN A 10 -7.32 -15.95 4.63
C ASN A 10 -6.02 -15.34 4.06
N GLU A 11 -5.89 -15.32 2.74
CA GLU A 11 -4.76 -14.92 1.94
C GLU A 11 -5.07 -13.64 1.16
N GLU A 12 -6.32 -13.19 1.04
CA GLU A 12 -6.62 -11.93 0.33
C GLU A 12 -6.36 -10.71 1.21
N ILE A 13 -5.78 -9.67 0.61
CA ILE A 13 -5.61 -8.40 1.31
C ILE A 13 -6.97 -7.73 1.50
N LEU A 14 -7.23 -7.30 2.73
CA LEU A 14 -8.46 -6.61 3.08
C LEU A 14 -8.15 -5.35 3.90
N GLY A 15 -8.99 -4.34 3.72
CA GLY A 15 -8.96 -3.10 4.49
C GLY A 15 -8.73 -1.86 3.62
N SER A 16 -8.31 -0.79 4.27
CA SER A 16 -7.97 0.48 3.64
C SER A 16 -6.58 0.93 4.09
N VAL A 17 -5.89 1.60 3.18
CA VAL A 17 -4.66 2.33 3.49
C VAL A 17 -5.05 3.78 3.69
N GLN A 18 -4.62 4.35 4.81
CA GLN A 18 -4.77 5.77 5.11
C GLN A 18 -3.38 6.39 5.20
N TRP A 19 -3.20 7.61 4.74
CA TRP A 19 -1.95 8.34 4.96
C TRP A 19 -2.26 9.81 5.21
N SER A 20 -1.28 10.49 5.79
CA SER A 20 -1.25 11.93 5.89
C SER A 20 0.02 12.42 5.22
N VAL A 21 -0.09 13.55 4.54
CA VAL A 21 1.06 14.24 4.00
C VAL A 21 1.66 15.10 5.11
N SER A 22 2.92 14.88 5.51
CA SER A 22 3.55 15.80 6.46
C SER A 22 3.98 17.09 5.78
N SER A 23 3.67 18.22 6.41
CA SER A 23 4.23 19.52 6.06
C SER A 23 5.74 19.68 6.38
N SER A 24 6.39 18.68 6.98
CA SER A 24 7.82 18.72 7.35
C SER A 24 8.78 18.22 6.26
N GLN A 25 8.27 17.62 5.18
CA GLN A 25 9.02 17.29 3.98
C GLN A 25 8.23 17.84 2.78
N GLU A 26 8.85 18.76 2.04
CA GLU A 26 8.21 19.47 0.93
C GLU A 26 8.33 18.70 -0.38
N ASP A 27 7.17 18.40 -0.98
CA ASP A 27 7.08 17.96 -2.37
C ASP A 27 7.36 19.18 -3.19
N LEU A 28 8.52 19.22 -3.81
CA LEU A 28 8.89 20.29 -4.73
C LEU A 28 8.13 20.19 -6.07
N GLY A 29 6.96 19.53 -6.08
CA GLY A 29 6.12 19.27 -7.24
C GLY A 29 6.54 18.05 -8.05
N PHE A 30 7.31 17.14 -7.45
CA PHE A 30 7.81 15.93 -8.09
C PHE A 30 6.88 14.75 -7.95
N THR A 31 6.00 14.66 -6.94
CA THR A 31 5.09 13.53 -6.79
C THR A 31 3.84 13.71 -7.66
N GLU A 32 3.61 12.75 -8.55
CA GLU A 32 2.41 12.74 -9.40
C GLU A 32 1.28 11.93 -8.78
N HIS A 33 1.61 10.75 -8.27
CA HIS A 33 0.67 9.84 -7.60
C HIS A 33 1.35 9.05 -6.49
N LEU A 34 0.52 8.43 -5.66
CA LEU A 34 0.94 7.45 -4.68
C LEU A 34 0.63 6.06 -5.19
N ALA A 35 1.52 5.12 -4.94
CA ALA A 35 1.39 3.75 -5.42
C ALA A 35 1.57 2.76 -4.26
N VAL A 36 0.61 1.85 -4.14
CA VAL A 36 0.60 0.78 -3.15
C VAL A 36 1.11 -0.49 -3.79
N TYR A 37 2.07 -1.13 -3.14
CA TYR A 37 2.68 -2.38 -3.57
C TYR A 37 2.56 -3.44 -2.48
N LEU A 38 2.43 -4.69 -2.91
CA LEU A 38 2.72 -5.85 -2.09
C LEU A 38 4.17 -6.28 -2.30
N ALA A 39 4.91 -6.55 -1.23
CA ALA A 39 6.30 -6.98 -1.27
C ALA A 39 6.54 -8.20 -0.37
N ALA A 40 7.52 -9.02 -0.74
CA ALA A 40 7.93 -10.18 0.05
C ALA A 40 8.65 -9.76 1.35
N ASP A 41 9.37 -8.63 1.33
CA ASP A 41 10.07 -8.08 2.48
C ASP A 41 10.01 -6.54 2.53
N ALA A 42 10.48 -5.97 3.65
CA ALA A 42 10.52 -4.52 3.88
C ALA A 42 11.46 -3.76 2.92
N SER A 43 12.32 -4.46 2.18
CA SER A 43 13.18 -3.85 1.15
C SER A 43 12.46 -3.68 -0.19
N GLY A 44 11.23 -4.19 -0.33
CA GLY A 44 10.45 -4.10 -1.56
C GLY A 44 10.78 -5.19 -2.57
N SER A 45 11.34 -6.32 -2.14
CA SER A 45 11.65 -7.43 -3.05
C SER A 45 10.36 -8.10 -3.56
N GLY A 46 10.38 -8.54 -4.82
CA GLY A 46 9.23 -9.21 -5.46
C GLY A 46 7.97 -8.36 -5.54
N GLN A 47 8.11 -7.02 -5.58
CA GLN A 47 6.97 -6.12 -5.45
C GLN A 47 5.96 -6.21 -6.61
N VAL A 48 4.67 -6.18 -6.28
CA VAL A 48 3.55 -6.16 -7.22
C VAL A 48 2.71 -4.92 -6.94
N ASN A 49 2.46 -4.10 -7.97
CA ASN A 49 1.58 -2.93 -7.86
C ASN A 49 0.15 -3.41 -7.61
N VAL A 50 -0.46 -2.87 -6.56
CA VAL A 50 -1.85 -3.16 -6.18
C VAL A 50 -2.78 -2.07 -6.69
N LEU A 51 -2.37 -0.81 -6.49
CA LEU A 51 -3.21 0.35 -6.74
C LEU A 51 -2.37 1.62 -6.85
N ASN A 52 -2.81 2.53 -7.70
CA ASN A 52 -2.32 3.91 -7.74
C ASN A 52 -3.44 4.85 -7.29
N ALA A 53 -3.09 5.88 -6.53
CA ALA A 53 -4.01 6.89 -6.03
C ALA A 53 -3.48 8.29 -6.23
N SER A 54 -4.42 9.23 -6.33
CA SER A 54 -4.08 10.65 -6.38
C SER A 54 -3.34 11.06 -5.12
N ARG A 55 -2.34 11.95 -5.28
CA ARG A 55 -1.67 12.60 -4.14
C ARG A 55 -2.64 13.39 -3.24
N ALA A 56 -3.82 13.74 -3.75
CA ALA A 56 -4.86 14.46 -3.01
C ALA A 56 -5.82 13.53 -2.25
N SER A 57 -5.67 12.21 -2.39
CA SER A 57 -6.39 11.25 -1.57
C SER A 57 -5.66 11.09 -0.23
N ASP A 58 -6.40 10.82 0.83
CA ASP A 58 -5.83 10.51 2.16
C ASP A 58 -6.18 9.09 2.60
N THR A 59 -7.07 8.41 1.87
CA THR A 59 -7.54 7.05 2.17
C THR A 59 -7.95 6.34 0.90
N ILE A 60 -7.62 5.05 0.79
CA ILE A 60 -8.12 4.19 -0.28
C ILE A 60 -8.48 2.82 0.26
N ALA A 61 -9.60 2.28 -0.24
CA ALA A 61 -9.94 0.88 -0.05
C ALA A 61 -9.08 0.00 -0.97
N LEU A 62 -8.53 -1.08 -0.42
CA LEU A 62 -7.78 -2.04 -1.23
C LEU A 62 -8.72 -2.89 -2.08
N PRO A 63 -8.38 -3.13 -3.35
CA PRO A 63 -9.15 -4.02 -4.20
C PRO A 63 -9.05 -5.47 -3.72
N ALA A 64 -10.16 -6.21 -3.85
CA ALA A 64 -10.16 -7.66 -3.65
C ALA A 64 -9.33 -8.37 -4.74
N GLY A 65 -8.93 -9.62 -4.46
CA GLY A 65 -8.24 -10.49 -5.43
C GLY A 65 -6.71 -10.45 -5.39
N TYR A 66 -6.10 -9.59 -4.57
CA TYR A 66 -4.66 -9.62 -4.31
C TYR A 66 -4.35 -10.52 -3.11
N ARG A 67 -3.42 -11.45 -3.28
CA ARG A 67 -3.03 -12.40 -2.23
C ARG A 67 -1.75 -11.97 -1.51
N CYS A 68 -1.75 -12.02 -0.18
CA CYS A 68 -0.60 -11.74 0.66
C CYS A 68 0.20 -12.99 1.05
N ALA A 69 -0.21 -14.20 0.64
CA ALA A 69 0.45 -15.46 1.01
C ALA A 69 1.96 -15.49 0.71
N SER A 70 2.42 -14.75 -0.32
CA SER A 70 3.83 -14.56 -0.66
C SER A 70 4.36 -13.15 -0.36
N ALA A 71 3.50 -12.23 0.08
CA ALA A 71 3.82 -10.84 0.31
C ALA A 71 3.49 -10.46 1.76
N GLY A 72 4.51 -10.44 2.61
CA GLY A 72 4.37 -10.08 4.02
C GLY A 72 4.23 -8.57 4.25
N TYR A 73 4.43 -7.74 3.24
CA TYR A 73 4.54 -6.30 3.39
C TYR A 73 3.67 -5.55 2.38
N LEU A 74 3.08 -4.46 2.84
CA LEU A 74 2.43 -3.45 2.01
C LEU A 74 3.28 -2.19 2.05
N ALA A 75 3.72 -1.71 0.89
CA ALA A 75 4.57 -0.54 0.74
C ALA A 75 3.83 0.58 -0.01
N LEU A 76 3.93 1.80 0.49
CA LEU A 76 3.41 3.02 -0.12
C LEU A 76 4.59 3.85 -0.64
N TYR A 77 4.60 4.09 -1.95
CA TYR A 77 5.59 4.92 -2.61
C TYR A 77 4.96 6.20 -3.15
N ALA A 78 5.72 7.29 -3.12
CA ALA A 78 5.52 8.43 -4.01
C ALA A 78 6.15 8.10 -5.37
N GLU A 79 5.45 8.39 -6.46
CA GLU A 79 5.92 8.09 -7.82
C GLU A 79 5.71 9.27 -8.77
N ASN A 80 6.57 9.29 -9.78
CA ASN A 80 6.48 10.19 -10.92
C ASN A 80 7.01 9.50 -12.19
N PRO A 81 7.04 10.16 -13.36
CA PRO A 81 7.46 9.53 -14.61
C PRO A 81 8.92 9.04 -14.62
N ASN A 82 9.76 9.49 -13.68
CA ASN A 82 11.14 9.02 -13.51
C ASN A 82 11.24 7.80 -12.59
N GLY A 83 10.16 7.42 -11.91
CA GLY A 83 10.06 6.23 -11.08
C GLY A 83 9.52 6.51 -9.68
N LYS A 84 9.74 5.53 -8.79
CA LYS A 84 9.34 5.58 -7.39
C LYS A 84 10.41 6.19 -6.49
N ALA A 85 9.96 6.78 -5.39
CA ALA A 85 10.82 7.23 -4.31
C ALA A 85 11.72 6.10 -3.79
N VAL A 86 12.92 6.47 -3.33
CA VAL A 86 13.90 5.51 -2.80
C VAL A 86 13.41 4.88 -1.49
N ALA A 87 12.65 5.64 -0.70
CA ALA A 87 12.02 5.15 0.51
C ALA A 87 10.50 4.99 0.29
N ALA A 88 9.98 3.85 0.72
CA ALA A 88 8.56 3.67 0.97
C ALA A 88 8.30 3.74 2.47
N ASP A 89 7.09 4.13 2.82
CA ASP A 89 6.56 3.69 4.10
C ASP A 89 5.91 2.32 3.95
N TRP A 90 6.06 1.46 4.95
CA TRP A 90 5.67 0.06 4.82
C TRP A 90 4.98 -0.49 6.07
N GLN A 91 4.09 -1.43 5.87
CA GLN A 91 3.38 -2.12 6.94
C GLN A 91 3.53 -3.62 6.77
N LEU A 92 3.80 -4.31 7.88
CA LEU A 92 3.71 -5.77 7.94
C LEU A 92 2.24 -6.20 7.90
N LEU A 93 1.91 -7.10 6.98
CA LEU A 93 0.59 -7.71 6.86
C LEU A 93 0.52 -8.94 7.77
N SER A 94 -0.16 -8.79 8.91
CA SER A 94 -0.53 -9.94 9.74
C SER A 94 -1.87 -10.49 9.27
N ALA A 95 -1.91 -11.77 8.86
CA ALA A 95 -3.10 -12.44 8.32
C ALA A 95 -3.75 -11.71 7.12
N CYS A 96 -2.95 -11.05 6.28
CA CYS A 96 -3.40 -10.26 5.12
C CYS A 96 -4.32 -9.09 5.45
N VAL A 97 -4.35 -8.66 6.72
CA VAL A 97 -5.15 -7.51 7.14
C VAL A 97 -4.26 -6.29 7.22
N VAL A 98 -4.69 -5.21 6.53
CA VAL A 98 -4.12 -3.89 6.76
C VAL A 98 -4.80 -3.29 7.98
N SER A 99 -4.04 -3.14 9.07
CA SER A 99 -4.46 -2.25 10.15
C SER A 99 -4.27 -0.82 9.67
N THR A 100 -5.24 0.08 9.89
CA THR A 100 -5.12 1.49 9.50
C THR A 100 -3.81 2.06 10.02
N LYS A 101 -2.84 2.24 9.12
CA LYS A 101 -1.54 2.81 9.45
C LYS A 101 -1.54 4.24 8.95
N THR A 102 -1.60 5.21 9.85
CA THR A 102 -1.36 6.62 9.48
C THR A 102 0.09 6.76 9.06
N THR A 103 0.29 6.67 7.76
CA THR A 103 1.58 6.81 7.11
C THR A 103 1.83 8.27 6.86
N THR A 104 3.01 8.77 7.23
CA THR A 104 3.45 10.09 6.82
C THR A 104 4.23 9.96 5.53
N THR A 105 3.58 10.17 4.39
CA THR A 105 4.31 10.21 3.12
C THR A 105 4.99 11.57 3.03
N ALA A 106 6.29 11.55 2.79
CA ALA A 106 7.00 12.73 2.33
C ALA A 106 6.34 13.17 1.03
N THR A 107 5.70 14.33 1.07
CA THR A 107 5.55 15.14 -0.13
C THR A 107 6.97 15.38 -0.66
#